data_AF-A0A6A7AMJ9-F1
#
_entry.id   AF-A0A6A7AMJ9-F1
#
_cell.length_a   1.000
_cell.length_b   1.000
_cell.length_c   1.000
_cell.angle_alpha   90.00
_cell.angle_beta   90.00
_cell.angle_gamma   90.00
#
_symmetry.space_group_name_H-M   'P 1'
#
loop_
_entity.id
_entity.type
_entity.pdbx_description
1 polymer ?
#
loop_
_entity_poly.entity_id
_entity_poly.type
_entity_poly.pdbx_seq_one_letter_code
_entity_poly.pdbx_strand_id
1 'polypeptide(L)'
;MFKPLSQSYSNSLTNHLHKAQGLISMAKGDFFPLFWDAWVSSFKENSILKAFETTGIWPPNADVILDRFRKTPDRSGSSSRRGSPSHWLQTERLLRSVARDHRSDEAKRLSLELHHLSVENELLHHENEGLREALTVKKRHQKKSKPLNLQQRQEYHGGAVFWSPRKVREARAREEVRARDEQDQKLQKARERLEREEKQLERQVELEAKRQERERLKVVREKERAEKAASRAAKIEAQNSKKAIQQSQTGKRKASRAASPKNKRQKRVVTAGGGAQVRDEPPPPPPKLTSRGRSVKLPSKFK
;
A
#
# COMPACT_ATOMS: atom_id res chain seq x y z
N MET A 1 46.81 -12.75 20.95
CA MET A 1 45.80 -12.43 19.91
C MET A 1 44.38 -12.75 20.38
N PHE A 2 44.03 -14.01 20.63
CA PHE A 2 42.63 -14.39 20.93
C PHE A 2 42.12 -14.01 22.33
N LYS A 3 42.97 -13.96 23.36
CA LYS A 3 42.56 -13.50 24.71
C LYS A 3 42.13 -12.02 24.74
N PRO A 4 42.86 -11.08 24.10
CA PRO A 4 42.37 -9.72 23.89
C PRO A 4 41.04 -9.65 23.13
N LEU A 5 40.86 -10.47 22.09
CA LEU A 5 39.60 -10.54 21.35
C LEU A 5 38.45 -10.99 22.25
N SER A 6 38.62 -12.07 23.01
CA SER A 6 37.57 -12.57 23.91
C SER A 6 37.21 -11.53 24.97
N GLN A 7 38.20 -10.86 25.56
CA GLN A 7 37.95 -9.80 26.54
C GLN A 7 37.22 -8.62 25.92
N SER A 8 37.63 -8.18 24.73
CA SER A 8 36.97 -7.07 24.04
C SER A 8 35.53 -7.43 23.67
N TYR A 9 35.29 -8.66 23.22
CA TYR A 9 33.95 -9.13 22.89
C TYR A 9 33.06 -9.21 24.13
N SER A 10 33.57 -9.74 25.25
CA SER A 10 32.85 -9.74 26.52
C SER A 10 32.48 -8.34 26.97
N ASN A 11 33.38 -7.37 26.85
CA ASN A 11 33.09 -5.97 27.18
C ASN A 11 32.04 -5.35 26.23
N SER A 12 32.10 -5.64 24.93
CA SER A 12 31.08 -5.20 23.96
C SER A 12 29.71 -5.82 24.27
N LEU A 13 29.69 -7.08 24.65
CA LEU A 13 28.50 -7.81 25.07
C LEU A 13 27.85 -7.16 26.30
N THR A 14 28.64 -6.89 27.35
CA THR A 14 28.14 -6.24 28.56
C THR A 14 27.61 -4.84 28.25
N ASN A 15 28.32 -4.08 27.41
CA ASN A 15 27.87 -2.75 27.00
C ASN A 15 26.56 -2.81 26.22
N HIS A 16 26.40 -3.78 25.32
CA HIS A 16 25.15 -3.99 24.60
C HIS A 16 23.99 -4.31 25.56
N LEU A 17 24.20 -5.20 26.52
CA LEU A 17 23.19 -5.55 27.53
C LEU A 17 22.83 -4.35 28.42
N HIS A 18 23.82 -3.56 28.84
CA HIS A 18 23.60 -2.35 29.64
C HIS A 18 22.83 -1.28 28.85
N LYS A 19 23.23 -0.99 27.61
CA LYS A 19 22.54 -0.04 26.73
C LYS A 19 21.10 -0.43 26.46
N ALA A 20 20.85 -1.73 26.26
CA ALA A 20 19.51 -2.26 26.06
C ALA A 20 18.73 -2.48 27.37
N GLN A 21 19.35 -2.30 28.55
CA GLN A 21 18.77 -2.61 29.86
C GLN A 21 18.15 -4.01 29.97
N GLY A 22 18.64 -4.97 29.18
CA GLY A 22 18.04 -6.30 29.07
C GLY A 22 16.65 -6.34 28.39
N LEU A 23 16.13 -5.22 27.86
CA LEU A 23 14.83 -5.15 27.17
C LEU A 23 14.85 -5.84 25.80
N ILE A 24 16.04 -6.06 25.23
CA ILE A 24 16.25 -6.70 23.94
C ILE A 24 17.10 -7.93 24.15
N SER A 25 16.55 -9.09 23.79
CA SER A 25 17.32 -10.33 23.76
C SER A 25 18.31 -10.29 22.61
N MET A 26 19.48 -10.90 22.82
CA MET A 26 20.46 -11.02 21.76
C MET A 26 19.96 -11.95 20.66
N ALA A 27 19.90 -11.45 19.43
CA ALA A 27 19.59 -12.24 18.26
C ALA A 27 20.88 -12.63 17.53
N LYS A 28 20.80 -13.66 16.66
CA LYS A 28 21.93 -14.07 15.81
C LYS A 28 22.44 -12.93 14.92
N GLY A 29 21.57 -11.99 14.55
CA GLY A 29 21.93 -10.80 13.76
C GLY A 29 22.84 -9.81 14.49
N ASP A 30 22.87 -9.84 15.82
CA ASP A 30 23.66 -8.91 16.64
C ASP A 30 25.10 -9.40 16.83
N PHE A 31 25.36 -10.68 16.54
CA PHE A 31 26.69 -11.27 16.67
C PHE A 31 27.73 -10.52 15.83
N PHE A 32 27.47 -10.31 14.54
CA PHE A 32 28.49 -9.78 13.63
C PHE A 32 28.93 -8.34 13.97
N PRO A 33 28.02 -7.38 14.24
CA PRO A 33 28.42 -6.05 14.69
C PRO A 33 29.28 -6.09 15.97
N LEU A 34 28.85 -6.83 17.00
CA LEU A 34 29.59 -6.93 18.27
C LEU A 34 30.95 -7.61 18.11
N PHE A 35 30.99 -8.67 17.30
CA PHE A 35 32.22 -9.37 16.95
C PHE A 35 33.17 -8.48 16.17
N TRP A 36 32.65 -7.76 15.16
CA TRP A 36 33.46 -6.90 14.30
C TRP A 36 34.09 -5.75 15.09
N ASP A 37 33.34 -5.10 15.97
CA ASP A 37 33.88 -4.04 16.84
C ASP A 37 34.98 -4.57 17.77
N ALA A 38 34.78 -5.76 18.34
CA ALA A 38 35.79 -6.43 19.16
C ALA A 38 37.02 -6.87 18.35
N TRP A 39 36.81 -7.32 17.11
CA TRP A 39 37.88 -7.71 16.19
C TRP A 39 38.75 -6.50 15.84
N VAL A 40 38.16 -5.41 15.38
CA VAL A 40 38.89 -4.17 15.04
C VAL A 40 39.62 -3.59 16.26
N SER A 41 39.03 -3.72 17.45
CA SER A 41 39.66 -3.27 18.69
C SER A 41 40.87 -4.12 19.10
N SER A 42 40.86 -5.43 18.84
CA SER A 42 41.88 -6.37 19.30
C SER A 42 42.99 -6.61 18.27
N PHE A 43 42.67 -6.72 16.98
CA PHE A 43 43.61 -6.96 15.88
C PHE A 43 44.20 -5.66 15.33
N LYS A 44 44.86 -4.91 16.20
CA LYS A 44 45.65 -3.72 15.82
C LYS A 44 47.10 -4.12 15.59
N GLU A 45 47.80 -3.45 14.67
CA GLU A 45 49.21 -3.72 14.34
C GLU A 45 50.09 -3.85 15.60
N ASN A 46 50.01 -2.87 16.52
CA ASN A 46 50.75 -2.90 17.77
C ASN A 46 50.44 -4.13 18.64
N SER A 47 49.16 -4.54 18.70
CA SER A 47 48.73 -5.73 19.45
C SER A 47 49.21 -7.02 18.79
N ILE A 48 49.28 -7.04 17.46
CA ILE A 48 49.78 -8.17 16.66
C ILE A 48 51.28 -8.32 16.87
N LEU A 49 52.05 -7.24 16.68
CA LEU A 49 53.49 -7.20 16.89
C LEU A 49 53.85 -7.64 18.31
N LYS A 50 53.18 -7.07 19.32
CA LYS A 50 53.38 -7.46 20.71
C LYS A 50 53.01 -8.93 20.97
N ALA A 51 52.02 -9.47 20.28
CA ALA A 51 51.69 -10.90 20.42
C ALA A 51 52.82 -11.80 19.88
N PHE A 52 53.42 -11.47 18.74
CA PHE A 52 54.57 -12.21 18.20
C PHE A 52 55.83 -12.06 19.05
N GLU A 53 56.08 -10.85 19.56
CA GLU A 53 57.19 -10.58 20.48
C GLU A 53 57.03 -11.41 21.76
N THR A 54 55.82 -11.46 22.32
CA THR A 54 55.58 -12.24 23.54
C THR A 54 55.78 -13.75 23.33
N THR A 55 55.56 -14.27 22.13
CA THR A 55 55.83 -15.69 21.83
C THR A 55 57.30 -15.97 21.55
N GLY A 56 58.16 -14.95 21.42
CA GLY A 56 59.58 -15.12 21.11
C GLY A 56 59.86 -15.71 19.72
N ILE A 57 58.82 -15.79 18.87
CA ILE A 57 58.92 -16.31 17.49
C ILE A 57 59.50 -15.22 16.59
N TRP A 58 59.00 -13.99 16.75
CA TRP A 58 59.47 -12.83 16.01
C TRP A 58 59.37 -11.57 16.88
N PRO A 59 60.48 -10.88 17.17
CA PRO A 59 61.87 -11.29 16.89
C PRO A 59 62.24 -12.63 17.58
N PRO A 60 63.16 -13.44 17.01
CA PRO A 60 63.58 -14.70 17.63
C PRO A 60 64.24 -14.42 18.99
N ASN A 61 63.56 -14.76 20.08
CA ASN A 61 64.06 -14.59 21.43
C ASN A 61 63.41 -15.61 22.39
N ALA A 62 64.15 -16.66 22.74
CA ALA A 62 63.67 -17.73 23.61
C ALA A 62 63.52 -17.29 25.08
N ASP A 63 64.28 -16.28 25.52
CA ASP A 63 64.29 -15.82 26.91
C ASP A 63 62.93 -15.27 27.34
N VAL A 64 62.16 -14.72 26.40
CA VAL A 64 60.79 -14.21 26.67
C VAL A 64 59.86 -15.30 27.20
N ILE A 65 60.03 -16.55 26.77
CA ILE A 65 59.27 -17.69 27.29
C ILE A 65 59.86 -18.15 28.61
N LEU A 66 61.20 -18.24 28.70
CA LEU A 66 61.89 -18.71 29.90
C LEU A 66 61.66 -17.80 31.10
N ASP A 67 61.59 -16.48 30.90
CA ASP A 67 61.32 -15.48 31.94
C ASP A 67 59.92 -15.60 32.56
N ARG A 68 58.93 -16.12 31.82
CA ARG A 68 57.57 -16.36 32.35
C ARG A 68 57.55 -17.42 33.44
N PHE A 69 58.50 -18.35 33.40
CA PHE A 69 58.65 -19.39 34.43
C PHE A 69 59.55 -18.93 35.59
N ARG A 70 60.25 -17.80 35.43
CA ARG A 70 61.15 -17.23 36.45
C ARG A 70 60.51 -16.16 37.32
N LYS A 71 59.41 -15.53 36.88
CA LYS A 71 58.74 -14.41 37.61
C LYS A 71 57.31 -14.74 38.02
N THR A 72 57.00 -14.52 39.31
CA THR A 72 55.63 -14.36 39.83
C THR A 72 55.04 -13.01 39.37
N PRO A 73 53.77 -12.94 38.93
CA PRO A 73 53.26 -11.76 38.25
C PRO A 73 52.82 -10.67 39.25
N ASP A 74 53.44 -9.49 39.15
CA ASP A 74 52.92 -8.27 39.76
C ASP A 74 51.95 -7.57 38.78
N ARG A 75 50.74 -7.28 39.26
CA ARG A 75 49.63 -6.72 38.47
C ARG A 75 49.76 -5.19 38.39
N SER A 76 50.60 -4.68 37.49
CA SER A 76 50.63 -3.23 37.20
C SER A 76 49.65 -2.88 36.08
N GLY A 77 48.42 -2.52 36.47
CA GLY A 77 47.40 -1.97 35.58
C GLY A 77 47.64 -0.48 35.34
N SER A 78 48.13 -0.11 34.16
CA SER A 78 48.27 1.30 33.76
C SER A 78 46.93 1.82 33.24
N SER A 79 46.17 2.49 34.10
CA SER A 79 44.97 3.25 33.71
C SER A 79 45.37 4.68 33.37
N SER A 80 45.52 4.97 32.08
CA SER A 80 45.60 6.36 31.60
C SER A 80 44.43 6.61 30.66
N ARG A 81 43.31 7.08 31.22
CA ARG A 81 42.26 7.76 30.46
C ARG A 81 42.33 9.23 30.81
N ARG A 82 43.00 10.00 29.97
CA ARG A 82 42.91 11.46 29.97
C ARG A 82 41.62 11.80 29.23
N GLY A 83 40.52 11.86 29.97
CA GLY A 83 39.21 12.22 29.44
C GLY A 83 39.18 13.68 28.99
N SER A 84 38.32 13.96 28.01
CA SER A 84 37.91 15.32 27.66
C SER A 84 37.54 16.09 28.93
N PRO A 85 37.88 17.38 29.07
CA PRO A 85 37.47 18.17 30.22
C PRO A 85 35.95 18.07 30.38
N SER A 86 35.49 17.38 31.43
CA SER A 86 34.06 17.18 31.65
C SER A 86 33.38 18.54 31.81
N HIS A 87 32.15 18.63 31.35
CA HIS A 87 31.32 19.82 31.37
C HIS A 87 31.24 20.44 32.79
N TRP A 88 31.32 19.62 33.84
CA TRP A 88 31.36 20.09 35.22
C TRP A 88 32.60 20.93 35.55
N LEU A 89 33.77 20.65 34.98
CA LEU A 89 34.99 21.45 35.21
C LEU A 89 34.82 22.87 34.65
N GLN A 90 34.00 23.03 33.62
CA GLN A 90 33.69 24.33 33.04
C GLN A 90 32.69 25.09 33.93
N THR A 91 31.65 24.42 34.41
CA THR A 91 30.66 25.04 35.31
C THR A 91 31.25 25.37 36.68
N GLU A 92 32.16 24.55 37.20
CA GLU A 92 32.88 24.81 38.45
C GLU A 92 33.79 26.04 38.35
N ARG A 93 34.50 26.19 37.22
CA ARG A 93 35.31 27.40 36.95
C ARG A 93 34.45 28.66 36.92
N LEU A 94 33.27 28.59 36.31
CA LEU A 94 32.31 29.69 36.30
C LEU A 94 31.80 29.99 37.71
N LEU A 95 31.42 28.97 38.49
CA LEU A 95 30.96 29.15 39.86
C LEU A 95 32.05 29.79 40.74
N ARG A 96 33.31 29.36 40.60
CA ARG A 96 34.46 29.97 41.30
C ARG A 96 34.75 31.40 40.87
N SER A 97 34.42 31.78 39.62
CA SER A 97 34.57 33.16 39.13
C SER A 97 33.47 34.11 39.60
N VAL A 98 32.25 33.59 39.81
CA VAL A 98 31.08 34.39 40.19
C VAL A 98 30.92 34.47 41.71
N ALA A 99 31.27 33.40 42.44
CA ALA A 99 31.16 33.37 43.90
C ALA A 99 32.27 34.19 44.56
N ARG A 100 31.88 35.25 45.29
CA ARG A 100 32.81 36.09 46.06
C ARG A 100 33.57 35.28 47.13
N ASP A 101 32.86 34.39 47.82
CA ASP A 101 33.42 33.51 48.86
C ASP A 101 33.29 32.03 48.49
N HIS A 102 34.09 31.56 47.52
CA HIS A 102 34.12 30.15 47.09
C HIS A 102 34.46 29.14 48.22
N ARG A 103 34.94 29.61 49.38
CA ARG A 103 35.21 28.79 50.57
C ARG A 103 34.06 28.76 51.58
N SER A 104 33.01 29.56 51.35
CA SER A 104 31.77 29.51 52.12
C SER A 104 31.13 28.13 51.98
N ASP A 105 30.51 27.65 53.05
CA ASP A 105 29.84 26.36 53.06
C ASP A 105 28.65 26.32 52.09
N GLU A 106 28.03 27.47 51.81
CA GLU A 106 27.00 27.63 50.78
C GLU A 106 27.56 27.40 49.37
N ALA A 107 28.74 27.96 49.06
CA ALA A 107 29.40 27.79 47.77
C ALA A 107 29.88 26.35 47.56
N LYS A 108 30.36 25.69 48.62
CA LYS A 108 30.71 24.25 48.59
C LYS A 108 29.48 23.40 48.35
N ARG A 109 28.37 23.68 49.04
CA ARG A 109 27.10 22.96 48.86
C ARG A 109 26.58 23.09 47.44
N LEU A 110 26.57 24.30 46.88
CA LEU A 110 26.18 24.53 45.50
C LEU A 110 27.08 23.80 44.51
N SER A 111 28.40 23.80 44.73
CA SER A 111 29.34 23.04 43.90
C SER A 111 29.04 21.53 43.91
N LEU A 112 28.76 20.96 45.08
CA LEU A 112 28.39 19.55 45.24
C LEU A 112 27.05 19.23 44.55
N GLU A 113 26.04 20.07 44.73
CA GLU A 113 24.72 19.91 44.09
C GLU A 113 24.84 20.01 42.56
N LEU A 114 25.63 20.96 42.04
CA LEU A 114 25.89 21.07 40.61
C LEU A 114 26.66 19.87 40.06
N HIS A 115 27.67 19.37 40.79
CA HIS A 115 28.37 18.16 40.40
C HIS A 115 27.41 16.96 40.35
N HIS A 116 26.57 16.79 41.38
CA HIS A 116 25.54 15.74 41.41
C HIS A 116 24.62 15.84 40.19
N LEU A 117 24.05 17.01 39.92
CA LEU A 117 23.17 17.24 38.76
C LEU A 117 23.90 17.03 37.42
N SER A 118 25.17 17.37 37.33
CA SER A 118 25.98 17.14 36.11
C SER A 118 26.16 15.65 35.86
N VAL A 119 26.53 14.88 36.90
CA VAL A 119 26.68 13.42 36.79
C VAL A 119 25.33 12.77 36.47
N GLU A 120 24.25 13.20 37.11
CA GLU A 120 22.90 12.71 36.83
C GLU A 120 22.50 12.96 35.37
N ASN A 121 22.74 14.16 34.84
CA ASN A 121 22.48 14.46 33.44
C ASN A 121 23.34 13.62 32.49
N GLU A 122 24.64 13.46 32.76
CA GLU A 122 25.52 12.61 31.94
C GLU A 122 25.02 11.15 31.91
N LEU A 123 24.62 10.61 33.07
CA LEU A 123 24.03 9.27 33.18
C LEU A 123 22.73 9.17 32.37
N LEU A 124 21.82 10.14 32.52
CA LEU A 124 20.58 10.19 31.76
C LEU A 124 20.82 10.31 30.25
N HIS A 125 21.82 11.07 29.83
CA HIS A 125 22.18 11.18 28.40
C HIS A 125 22.65 9.83 27.85
N HIS A 126 23.57 9.16 28.54
CA HIS A 126 24.05 7.84 28.13
C HIS A 126 22.94 6.78 28.13
N GLU A 127 22.02 6.84 29.10
CA GLU A 127 20.85 5.97 29.15
C GLU A 127 19.92 6.20 27.95
N ASN A 128 19.58 7.47 27.68
CA ASN A 128 18.75 7.84 26.54
C ASN A 128 19.38 7.45 25.20
N GLU A 129 20.69 7.65 25.03
CA GLU A 129 21.44 7.18 23.86
C GLU A 129 21.38 5.65 23.72
N GLY A 130 21.62 4.92 24.82
CA GLY A 130 21.52 3.46 24.86
C GLY A 130 20.13 2.96 24.46
N LEU A 131 19.07 3.56 25.01
CA LEU A 131 17.67 3.22 24.68
C LEU A 131 17.32 3.54 23.22
N ARG A 132 17.83 4.65 22.67
CA ARG A 132 17.67 4.99 21.25
C ARG A 132 18.34 3.95 20.37
N GLU A 133 19.58 3.58 20.66
CA GLU A 133 20.29 2.52 19.94
C GLU A 133 19.54 1.20 20.02
N ALA A 134 19.13 0.78 21.22
CA ALA A 134 18.33 -0.41 21.46
C ALA A 134 17.06 -0.40 20.59
N LEU A 135 16.33 0.71 20.56
CA LEU A 135 15.13 0.84 19.75
C LEU A 135 15.42 0.68 18.25
N THR A 136 16.57 1.17 17.75
CA THR A 136 16.97 0.91 16.35
C THR A 136 17.27 -0.57 16.10
N VAL A 137 17.92 -1.27 17.03
CA VAL A 137 18.20 -2.71 16.94
C VAL A 137 16.89 -3.49 16.91
N LYS A 138 15.96 -3.19 17.82
CA LYS A 138 14.63 -3.81 17.85
C LYS A 138 13.88 -3.61 16.53
N LYS A 139 13.91 -2.39 15.97
CA LYS A 139 13.35 -2.11 14.64
C LYS A 139 14.03 -2.94 13.55
N ARG A 140 15.35 -3.14 13.61
CA ARG A 140 16.07 -4.02 12.67
C ARG A 140 15.65 -5.47 12.82
N HIS A 141 15.49 -5.99 14.04
CA HIS A 141 15.00 -7.36 14.29
C HIS A 141 13.58 -7.59 13.75
N GLN A 142 12.71 -6.59 13.85
CA GLN A 142 11.34 -6.67 13.33
C GLN A 142 11.24 -6.60 11.80
N LYS A 143 12.26 -6.08 11.12
CA LYS A 143 12.28 -6.03 9.65
C LYS A 143 12.44 -7.44 9.10
N LYS A 144 11.32 -8.03 8.68
CA LYS A 144 11.31 -9.25 7.87
C LYS A 144 11.86 -8.91 6.49
N SER A 145 13.03 -9.44 6.15
CA SER A 145 13.53 -9.38 4.78
C SER A 145 12.72 -10.33 3.90
N LYS A 146 12.42 -9.90 2.68
CA LYS A 146 11.90 -10.81 1.65
C LYS A 146 13.09 -11.65 1.15
N PRO A 147 12.99 -12.99 1.14
CA PRO A 147 14.08 -13.83 0.65
C PRO A 147 14.24 -13.58 -0.84
N LEU A 148 15.47 -13.28 -1.26
CA LEU A 148 15.82 -13.14 -2.66
C LEU A 148 15.64 -14.50 -3.34
N ASN A 149 14.83 -14.55 -4.39
CA ASN A 149 14.57 -15.82 -5.09
C ASN A 149 15.77 -16.22 -5.97
N LEU A 150 16.69 -16.97 -5.38
CA LEU A 150 17.86 -17.55 -6.04
C LEU A 150 17.45 -18.88 -6.69
N GLN A 151 17.35 -18.89 -8.03
CA GLN A 151 16.97 -20.10 -8.77
C GLN A 151 18.16 -21.05 -8.93
N GLN A 152 17.99 -22.29 -8.46
CA GLN A 152 18.96 -23.36 -8.59
C GLN A 152 18.92 -23.94 -10.01
N ARG A 153 20.06 -24.36 -10.54
CA ARG A 153 20.13 -25.07 -11.83
C ARG A 153 19.55 -26.47 -11.64
N GLN A 154 18.72 -26.91 -12.58
CA GLN A 154 18.02 -28.20 -12.53
C GLN A 154 18.98 -29.41 -12.46
N GLU A 155 20.19 -29.26 -13.00
CA GLU A 155 21.22 -30.31 -13.06
C GLU A 155 21.95 -30.57 -11.73
N TYR A 156 21.77 -29.72 -10.71
CA TYR A 156 22.47 -29.87 -9.44
C TYR A 156 21.64 -30.64 -8.42
N HIS A 157 22.00 -31.90 -8.19
CA HIS A 157 21.35 -32.81 -7.24
C HIS A 157 22.09 -32.97 -5.89
N GLY A 158 23.10 -32.14 -5.60
CA GLY A 158 23.87 -32.18 -4.35
C GLY A 158 23.37 -31.19 -3.28
N GLY A 159 23.77 -31.41 -2.02
CA GLY A 159 23.32 -30.70 -0.81
C GLY A 159 23.48 -29.16 -0.78
N ALA A 160 24.27 -28.61 0.14
CA ALA A 160 24.34 -27.15 0.34
C ALA A 160 24.76 -26.40 -0.95
N VAL A 161 24.00 -25.37 -1.32
CA VAL A 161 24.21 -24.57 -2.54
C VAL A 161 24.97 -23.29 -2.21
N PHE A 162 26.18 -23.15 -2.76
CA PHE A 162 26.96 -21.92 -2.68
C PHE A 162 26.58 -20.98 -3.83
N TRP A 163 26.16 -19.77 -3.50
CA TRP A 163 25.77 -18.77 -4.49
C TRP A 163 26.91 -17.83 -4.83
N SER A 164 27.27 -17.74 -6.11
CA SER A 164 28.23 -16.74 -6.55
C SER A 164 27.63 -15.32 -6.53
N PRO A 165 28.43 -14.26 -6.33
CA PRO A 165 27.95 -12.87 -6.38
C PRO A 165 27.21 -12.51 -7.68
N ARG A 166 27.57 -13.16 -8.80
CA ARG A 166 26.88 -13.03 -10.08
C ARG A 166 25.43 -13.52 -9.99
N LYS A 167 25.18 -14.66 -9.35
CA LYS A 167 23.81 -15.21 -9.18
C LYS A 167 22.93 -14.32 -8.31
N VAL A 168 23.49 -13.72 -7.27
CA VAL A 168 22.79 -12.74 -6.43
C VAL A 168 22.38 -11.52 -7.25
N ARG A 169 23.27 -10.99 -8.10
CA ARG A 169 22.95 -9.88 -9.01
C ARG A 169 21.84 -10.24 -10.01
N GLU A 170 21.92 -11.43 -10.63
CA GLU A 170 20.88 -11.91 -11.55
C GLU A 170 19.51 -12.01 -10.88
N ALA A 171 19.44 -12.51 -9.64
CA ALA A 171 18.18 -12.59 -8.90
C ALA A 171 17.60 -11.21 -8.55
N ARG A 172 18.45 -10.23 -8.19
CA ARG A 172 18.00 -8.84 -7.95
C ARG A 172 17.44 -8.20 -9.21
N ALA A 173 18.14 -8.34 -10.34
CA ALA A 173 17.66 -7.82 -11.62
C ALA A 173 16.28 -8.40 -11.99
N ARG A 174 16.03 -9.68 -11.71
CA ARG A 174 14.71 -10.31 -11.94
C ARG A 174 13.62 -9.74 -11.03
N GLU A 175 13.94 -9.44 -9.77
CA GLU A 175 12.99 -8.77 -8.87
C GLU A 175 12.65 -7.35 -9.32
N GLU A 176 13.65 -6.61 -9.80
CA GLU A 176 13.43 -5.27 -10.36
C GLU A 176 12.52 -5.31 -11.59
N VAL A 177 12.73 -6.26 -12.49
CA VAL A 177 11.85 -6.47 -13.66
C VAL A 177 10.43 -6.80 -13.21
N ARG A 178 10.25 -7.78 -12.30
CA ARG A 178 8.92 -8.13 -11.78
C ARG A 178 8.22 -6.94 -11.13
N ALA A 179 8.95 -6.12 -10.37
CA ALA A 179 8.38 -4.95 -9.72
C ALA A 179 7.91 -3.89 -10.75
N ARG A 180 8.66 -3.70 -11.85
CA ARG A 180 8.25 -2.83 -12.96
C ARG A 180 7.01 -3.37 -13.66
N ASP A 181 7.00 -4.66 -14.00
CA ASP A 181 5.85 -5.30 -14.64
C ASP A 181 4.58 -5.19 -13.77
N GLU A 182 4.70 -5.38 -12.45
CA GLU A 182 3.59 -5.19 -11.51
C GLU A 182 3.10 -3.74 -11.44
N GLN A 183 4.01 -2.76 -11.54
CA GLN A 183 3.64 -1.34 -11.60
C GLN A 183 2.93 -1.02 -12.91
N ASP A 184 3.47 -1.48 -14.03
CA ASP A 184 2.89 -1.25 -15.36
C ASP A 184 1.50 -1.91 -15.47
N GLN A 185 1.33 -3.13 -14.93
CA GLN A 185 0.02 -3.78 -14.85
C GLN A 185 -0.97 -3.00 -13.99
N LYS A 186 -0.54 -2.38 -12.88
CA LYS A 186 -1.40 -1.52 -12.05
C LYS A 186 -1.80 -0.26 -12.81
N LEU A 187 -0.86 0.35 -13.54
CA LEU A 187 -1.13 1.53 -14.37
C LEU A 187 -2.08 1.19 -15.53
N GLN A 188 -1.89 0.05 -16.21
CA GLN A 188 -2.80 -0.44 -17.25
C GLN A 188 -4.21 -0.66 -16.70
N LYS A 189 -4.35 -1.35 -15.56
CA LYS A 189 -5.65 -1.54 -14.90
C LYS A 189 -6.30 -0.23 -14.48
N ALA A 190 -5.53 0.78 -14.07
CA ALA A 190 -6.06 2.10 -13.75
C ALA A 190 -6.55 2.82 -15.02
N ARG A 191 -5.78 2.78 -16.12
CA ARG A 191 -6.17 3.35 -17.41
C ARG A 191 -7.43 2.69 -17.96
N GLU A 192 -7.51 1.36 -17.92
CA GLU A 192 -8.70 0.63 -18.33
C GLU A 192 -9.95 0.99 -17.52
N ARG A 193 -9.80 1.34 -16.22
CA ARG A 193 -10.92 1.81 -15.41
C ARG A 193 -11.41 3.18 -15.87
N LEU A 194 -10.49 4.11 -16.11
CA LEU A 194 -10.81 5.44 -16.63
C LEU A 194 -11.51 5.36 -17.99
N GLU A 195 -10.98 4.58 -18.93
CA GLU A 195 -11.62 4.41 -20.25
C GLU A 195 -13.04 3.80 -20.15
N ARG A 196 -13.27 2.90 -19.17
CA ARG A 196 -14.61 2.32 -18.95
C ARG A 196 -15.57 3.36 -18.41
N GLU A 197 -15.12 4.23 -17.51
CA GLU A 197 -15.91 5.34 -16.97
C GLU A 197 -16.25 6.36 -18.06
N GLU A 198 -15.27 6.75 -18.89
CA GLU A 198 -15.48 7.63 -20.05
C GLU A 198 -16.50 7.05 -21.03
N LYS A 199 -16.34 5.78 -21.44
CA LYS A 199 -17.31 5.10 -22.32
C LYS A 199 -18.70 4.99 -21.70
N GLN A 200 -18.80 4.89 -20.37
CA GLN A 200 -20.10 4.90 -19.70
C GLN A 200 -20.75 6.28 -19.76
N LEU A 201 -19.98 7.35 -19.54
CA LEU A 201 -20.46 8.72 -19.65
C LEU A 201 -20.90 9.05 -21.08
N GLU A 202 -20.10 8.70 -22.09
CA GLU A 202 -20.45 8.89 -23.50
C GLU A 202 -21.77 8.20 -23.87
N ARG A 203 -21.98 6.96 -23.40
CA ARG A 203 -23.26 6.26 -23.60
C ARG A 203 -24.42 6.96 -22.91
N GLN A 204 -24.23 7.52 -21.73
CA GLN A 204 -25.28 8.28 -21.04
C GLN A 204 -25.64 9.52 -21.86
N VAL A 205 -24.65 10.28 -22.33
CA VAL A 205 -24.85 11.46 -23.18
C VAL A 205 -25.54 11.09 -24.49
N GLU A 206 -25.15 9.99 -25.14
CA GLU A 206 -25.79 9.54 -26.39
C GLU A 206 -27.26 9.15 -26.17
N LEU A 207 -27.55 8.45 -25.06
CA LEU A 207 -28.91 8.08 -24.69
C LEU A 207 -29.77 9.32 -24.38
N GLU A 208 -29.22 10.31 -23.69
CA GLU A 208 -29.89 11.59 -23.43
C GLU A 208 -30.14 12.38 -24.72
N ALA A 209 -29.17 12.46 -25.63
CA ALA A 209 -29.33 13.10 -26.93
C ALA A 209 -30.44 12.43 -27.77
N LYS A 210 -30.49 11.09 -27.79
CA LYS A 210 -31.56 10.33 -28.46
C LYS A 210 -32.93 10.58 -27.83
N ARG A 211 -33.01 10.78 -26.50
CA ARG A 211 -34.27 11.16 -25.83
C ARG A 211 -34.71 12.56 -26.26
N GLN A 212 -33.81 13.53 -26.24
CA GLN A 212 -34.08 14.90 -26.66
C GLN A 212 -34.51 14.98 -28.13
N GLU A 213 -33.86 14.22 -29.02
CA GLU A 213 -34.24 14.16 -30.44
C GLU A 213 -35.65 13.59 -30.64
N ARG A 214 -36.00 12.52 -29.91
CA ARG A 214 -37.36 11.96 -29.94
C ARG A 214 -38.40 12.96 -29.46
N GLU A 215 -38.09 13.74 -28.42
CA GLU A 215 -38.98 14.80 -27.93
C GLU A 215 -39.14 15.92 -28.95
N ARG A 216 -38.05 16.38 -29.57
CA ARG A 216 -38.10 17.38 -30.66
C ARG A 216 -38.96 16.90 -31.82
N LEU A 217 -38.79 15.65 -32.25
CA LEU A 217 -39.59 15.05 -33.32
C LEU A 217 -41.08 14.95 -32.95
N LYS A 218 -41.41 14.64 -31.68
CA LYS A 218 -42.81 14.65 -31.20
C LYS A 218 -43.40 16.04 -31.28
N VAL A 219 -42.70 17.06 -30.80
CA VAL A 219 -43.15 18.47 -30.84
C VAL A 219 -43.38 18.93 -32.28
N VAL A 220 -42.48 18.59 -33.22
CA VAL A 220 -42.67 18.93 -34.64
C VAL A 220 -43.90 18.23 -35.22
N ARG A 221 -44.09 16.94 -34.93
CA ARG A 221 -45.28 16.19 -35.37
C ARG A 221 -46.57 16.77 -34.80
N GLU A 222 -46.56 17.23 -33.56
CA GLU A 222 -47.72 17.89 -32.94
C GLU A 222 -48.00 19.26 -33.56
N LYS A 223 -46.97 20.07 -33.83
CA LYS A 223 -47.10 21.34 -34.55
C LYS A 223 -47.67 21.14 -35.95
N GLU A 224 -47.15 20.20 -36.74
CA GLU A 224 -47.71 19.88 -38.05
C GLU A 224 -49.16 19.40 -37.97
N ARG A 225 -49.52 18.59 -36.97
CA ARG A 225 -50.92 18.16 -36.77
C ARG A 225 -51.82 19.34 -36.42
N ALA A 226 -51.34 20.26 -35.58
CA ALA A 226 -52.06 21.48 -35.22
C ALA A 226 -52.25 22.40 -36.44
N GLU A 227 -51.24 22.59 -37.29
CA GLU A 227 -51.34 23.37 -38.53
C GLU A 227 -52.26 22.70 -39.56
N LYS A 228 -52.18 21.38 -39.72
CA LYS A 228 -53.09 20.61 -40.57
C LYS A 228 -54.54 20.69 -40.05
N ALA A 229 -54.74 20.71 -38.73
CA ALA A 229 -56.06 20.91 -38.12
C ALA A 229 -56.56 22.36 -38.32
N ALA A 230 -55.71 23.37 -38.11
CA ALA A 230 -56.02 24.77 -38.30
C ALA A 230 -56.37 25.09 -39.76
N SER A 231 -55.60 24.57 -40.72
CA SER A 231 -55.90 24.73 -42.15
C SER A 231 -57.20 24.02 -42.57
N ARG A 232 -57.52 22.86 -41.98
CA ARG A 232 -58.82 22.20 -42.17
C ARG A 232 -59.96 23.04 -41.58
N ALA A 233 -59.79 23.59 -40.38
CA ALA A 233 -60.77 24.48 -39.75
C ALA A 233 -61.01 25.74 -40.60
N ALA A 234 -59.95 26.41 -41.06
CA ALA A 234 -60.04 27.57 -41.95
C ALA A 234 -60.76 27.25 -43.28
N LYS A 235 -60.53 26.06 -43.86
CA LYS A 235 -61.27 25.60 -45.06
C LYS A 235 -62.76 25.39 -44.77
N ILE A 236 -63.09 24.80 -43.62
CA ILE A 236 -64.48 24.59 -43.18
C ILE A 236 -65.16 25.95 -42.96
N GLU A 237 -64.49 26.88 -42.28
CA GLU A 237 -65.00 28.23 -42.02
C GLU A 237 -65.20 29.02 -43.32
N ALA A 238 -64.27 28.94 -44.27
CA ALA A 238 -64.42 29.54 -45.60
C ALA A 238 -65.54 28.91 -46.44
N GLN A 239 -65.81 27.61 -46.28
CA GLN A 239 -66.97 26.98 -46.90
C GLN A 239 -68.28 27.40 -46.22
N ASN A 240 -68.27 27.54 -44.90
CA ASN A 240 -69.43 27.96 -44.13
C ASN A 240 -69.76 29.44 -44.38
N SER A 241 -68.78 30.33 -44.54
CA SER A 241 -69.00 31.73 -44.94
C SER A 241 -69.58 31.84 -46.36
N LYS A 242 -69.10 31.02 -47.31
CA LYS A 242 -69.68 30.92 -48.66
C LYS A 242 -71.13 30.42 -48.63
N LYS A 243 -71.44 29.41 -47.80
CA LYS A 243 -72.81 28.91 -47.61
C LYS A 243 -73.71 29.93 -46.91
N ALA A 244 -73.19 30.71 -45.96
CA ALA A 244 -73.92 31.80 -45.31
C ALA A 244 -74.23 32.95 -46.29
N ILE A 245 -73.30 33.28 -47.19
CA ILE A 245 -73.52 34.24 -48.28
C ILE A 245 -74.53 33.70 -49.32
N GLN A 246 -74.58 32.39 -49.58
CA GLN A 246 -75.59 31.80 -50.46
C GLN A 246 -76.98 31.70 -49.81
N GLN A 247 -77.07 31.37 -48.51
CA GLN A 247 -78.34 31.27 -47.79
C GLN A 247 -79.04 32.63 -47.60
N SER A 248 -78.30 33.75 -47.55
CA SER A 248 -78.91 35.08 -47.57
C SER A 248 -79.50 35.45 -48.95
N GLN A 249 -79.24 34.67 -50.01
CA GLN A 249 -79.76 34.93 -51.36
C GLN A 249 -80.96 34.07 -51.76
N THR A 250 -81.35 33.05 -51.00
CA THR A 250 -82.48 32.18 -51.36
C THR A 250 -83.61 32.27 -50.35
N GLY A 251 -84.43 33.31 -50.49
CA GLY A 251 -85.77 33.39 -49.90
C GLY A 251 -86.82 32.70 -50.78
N LYS A 252 -87.67 31.88 -50.15
CA LYS A 252 -88.96 31.31 -50.62
C LYS A 252 -88.92 30.08 -51.56
N ARG A 253 -89.17 28.87 -51.01
CA ARG A 253 -90.42 28.03 -51.18
C ARG A 253 -90.23 26.51 -51.00
N LYS A 254 -91.22 25.94 -50.28
CA LYS A 254 -91.96 24.65 -50.35
C LYS A 254 -91.30 23.25 -50.38
N ALA A 255 -92.08 22.34 -49.81
CA ALA A 255 -91.80 21.00 -49.28
C ALA A 255 -91.96 19.81 -50.24
N SER A 256 -91.50 18.66 -49.72
CA SER A 256 -91.75 17.22 -50.05
C SER A 256 -90.41 16.51 -50.36
N ARG A 257 -90.11 15.26 -50.00
CA ARG A 257 -90.91 14.08 -49.65
C ARG A 257 -90.00 13.07 -48.94
N ALA A 258 -90.54 12.20 -48.09
CA ALA A 258 -89.79 11.19 -47.34
C ALA A 258 -89.31 10.01 -48.22
N ALA A 259 -88.08 9.54 -47.95
CA ALA A 259 -87.47 8.37 -48.59
C ALA A 259 -87.06 7.30 -47.57
N SER A 260 -87.11 6.06 -48.05
CA SER A 260 -87.24 4.77 -47.38
C SER A 260 -86.01 4.30 -46.55
N PRO A 261 -86.20 3.38 -45.57
CA PRO A 261 -85.14 2.98 -44.65
C PRO A 261 -84.14 2.02 -45.31
N LYS A 262 -82.84 2.25 -45.10
CA LYS A 262 -81.76 1.33 -45.52
C LYS A 262 -81.15 0.60 -44.32
N ASN A 263 -80.92 -0.69 -44.59
CA ASN A 263 -80.64 -1.78 -43.67
C ASN A 263 -79.34 -1.66 -42.85
N LYS A 264 -79.42 -2.12 -41.58
CA LYS A 264 -78.30 -2.50 -40.71
C LYS A 264 -77.50 -3.64 -41.35
N ARG A 265 -76.20 -3.43 -41.62
CA ARG A 265 -75.24 -4.52 -41.82
C ARG A 265 -74.53 -4.80 -40.50
N GLN A 266 -74.95 -5.86 -39.82
CA GLN A 266 -74.16 -6.52 -38.78
C GLN A 266 -73.07 -7.35 -39.46
N LYS A 267 -71.80 -7.16 -39.06
CA LYS A 267 -70.71 -8.09 -39.41
C LYS A 267 -70.86 -9.33 -38.52
N ARG A 268 -71.03 -10.48 -39.16
CA ARG A 268 -71.05 -11.81 -38.53
C ARG A 268 -69.67 -12.15 -37.97
N VAL A 269 -69.66 -12.56 -36.70
CA VAL A 269 -68.66 -13.45 -36.11
C VAL A 269 -68.86 -14.82 -36.75
N VAL A 270 -67.80 -15.39 -37.31
CA VAL A 270 -67.77 -16.76 -37.83
C VAL A 270 -67.28 -17.65 -36.70
N THR A 271 -68.19 -18.41 -36.10
CA THR A 271 -67.89 -19.63 -35.35
C THR A 271 -67.99 -20.81 -36.32
N ALA A 272 -66.86 -21.44 -36.63
CA ALA A 272 -66.81 -22.75 -37.27
C ALA A 272 -66.66 -23.80 -36.16
N GLY A 273 -67.69 -24.62 -35.96
CA GLY A 273 -67.60 -25.88 -35.26
C GLY A 273 -67.36 -26.99 -36.27
N GLY A 274 -66.26 -27.72 -36.11
CA GLY A 274 -65.95 -28.90 -36.92
C GLY A 274 -64.64 -29.54 -36.47
N GLY A 275 -64.73 -30.79 -36.03
CA GLY A 275 -63.59 -31.72 -35.97
C GLY A 275 -62.91 -31.83 -34.62
N ALA A 276 -63.27 -32.88 -33.88
CA ALA A 276 -62.39 -33.46 -32.88
C ALA A 276 -61.09 -33.94 -33.56
N GLN A 277 -59.99 -33.29 -33.23
CA GLN A 277 -58.66 -33.89 -33.23
C GLN A 277 -57.98 -33.49 -31.92
N VAL A 278 -57.44 -34.51 -31.27
CA VAL A 278 -56.53 -34.43 -30.12
C VAL A 278 -55.47 -33.39 -30.44
N ARG A 279 -55.47 -32.29 -29.68
CA ARG A 279 -54.34 -31.37 -29.67
C ARG A 279 -53.29 -31.99 -28.77
N ASP A 280 -52.21 -32.46 -29.37
CA ASP A 280 -50.97 -32.62 -28.64
C ASP A 280 -50.61 -31.28 -27.98
N GLU A 281 -50.29 -31.39 -26.70
CA GLU A 281 -49.76 -30.33 -25.86
C GLU A 281 -48.54 -29.69 -26.54
N PRO A 282 -48.40 -28.35 -26.58
CA PRO A 282 -47.19 -27.74 -27.13
C PRO A 282 -45.97 -28.24 -26.33
N PRO A 283 -44.86 -28.61 -26.98
CA PRO A 283 -43.71 -29.14 -26.27
C PRO A 283 -43.22 -28.12 -25.23
N PRO A 284 -42.84 -28.57 -24.02
CA PRO A 284 -42.36 -27.68 -22.97
C PRO A 284 -41.16 -26.86 -23.48
N PRO A 285 -41.01 -25.60 -23.03
CA PRO A 285 -39.89 -24.76 -23.43
C PRO A 285 -38.56 -25.47 -23.13
N PRO A 286 -37.56 -25.36 -24.01
CA PRO A 286 -36.28 -26.04 -23.82
C PRO A 286 -35.65 -25.61 -22.49
N PRO A 287 -35.02 -26.54 -21.75
CA PRO A 287 -34.40 -26.23 -20.47
C PRO A 287 -33.39 -25.11 -20.64
N LYS A 288 -33.44 -24.08 -19.78
CA LYS A 288 -32.44 -23.01 -19.76
C LYS A 288 -31.08 -23.63 -19.45
N LEU A 289 -30.21 -23.71 -20.45
CA LEU A 289 -28.83 -24.17 -20.32
C LEU A 289 -27.90 -22.99 -20.04
N THR A 290 -26.90 -23.20 -19.20
CA THR A 290 -25.77 -22.26 -19.06
C THR A 290 -24.88 -22.33 -20.31
N SER A 291 -23.96 -21.37 -20.50
CA SER A 291 -23.01 -21.39 -21.64
C SER A 291 -22.12 -22.64 -21.71
N ARG A 292 -22.15 -23.49 -20.67
CA ARG A 292 -21.44 -24.78 -20.57
C ARG A 292 -22.37 -26.00 -20.61
N GLY A 293 -23.62 -25.86 -21.05
CA GLY A 293 -24.53 -26.98 -21.31
C GLY A 293 -25.14 -27.67 -20.08
N ARG A 294 -25.05 -27.07 -18.87
CA ARG A 294 -25.71 -27.61 -17.66
C ARG A 294 -27.13 -27.08 -17.49
N SER A 295 -28.05 -27.96 -17.08
CA SER A 295 -29.45 -27.62 -16.80
C SER A 295 -29.60 -26.80 -15.51
N VAL A 296 -30.32 -25.68 -15.59
CA VAL A 296 -30.58 -24.80 -14.44
C VAL A 296 -31.87 -25.23 -13.75
N LYS A 297 -31.78 -25.78 -12.54
CA LYS A 297 -32.94 -26.04 -11.68
C LYS A 297 -33.24 -24.81 -10.82
N LEU A 298 -34.46 -24.27 -10.93
CA LEU A 298 -34.94 -23.20 -10.05
C LEU A 298 -35.07 -23.72 -8.60
N PRO A 299 -34.52 -23.03 -7.58
CA PRO A 299 -34.68 -23.38 -6.17
C PRO A 299 -36.16 -23.35 -5.75
N SER A 300 -36.59 -24.24 -4.85
CA SER A 300 -38.00 -24.37 -4.41
C SER A 300 -38.59 -23.11 -3.79
N LYS A 301 -37.74 -22.18 -3.36
CA LYS A 301 -38.09 -20.88 -2.77
C LYS A 301 -38.72 -19.92 -3.78
N PHE A 302 -38.56 -20.20 -5.08
CA PHE A 302 -39.05 -19.38 -6.19
C PHE A 302 -40.04 -20.15 -7.08
N LYS A 303 -40.59 -21.26 -6.57
CA LYS A 303 -41.71 -21.97 -7.19
C LYS A 303 -43.02 -21.55 -6.52
#